data_AF-A0A2K1R109-F1
#
_entry.id   AF-A0A2K1R109-F1
#
_cell.length_a   1.000
_cell.length_b   1.000
_cell.length_c   1.000
_cell.angle_alpha   90.00
_cell.angle_beta   90.00
_cell.angle_gamma   90.00
#
_symmetry.space_group_name_H-M   'P 1'
#
loop_
_entity.id
_entity.type
_entity.pdbx_description
1 polymer ?
#
loop_
_entity_poly.entity_id
_entity_poly.type
_entity_poly.pdbx_seq_one_letter_code
_entity_poly.pdbx_strand_id
1 'polypeptide(L)'
;MPPNPPPLLVAISGPSSSGKTTLSRLLRDIFPTTFILHEDDFYKPDSEIPVKNGIADWDCLESLDLSALKAALQHIKAQGTSPPGLESKEDRNSVGEVAVDADVVERFKAEAKAAGWAKGRKVAIVDGFLLFSEEMREIRDLFDVKLFLRTDYRTAKTRRENRKGYVTLEGFWEDPPGYVDQIVWPNYVKDHAFLFEGGDVEGTAIEPLCRELGIEIMPDEAQGHMTECLGWAYRILKSQLQEGK
;
A
#
# COMPACT_ATOMS: atom_id res chain seq x y z
N MET A 1 -23.51 -13.51 22.70
CA MET A 1 -22.75 -13.68 21.44
C MET A 1 -21.28 -13.65 21.78
N PRO A 2 -20.43 -14.52 21.21
CA PRO A 2 -18.99 -14.32 21.33
C PRO A 2 -18.61 -12.94 20.77
N PRO A 3 -17.59 -12.27 21.32
CA PRO A 3 -17.12 -11.02 20.76
C PRO A 3 -16.70 -11.24 19.30
N ASN A 4 -16.99 -10.27 18.42
CA ASN A 4 -16.47 -10.30 17.06
C ASN A 4 -14.93 -10.39 17.11
N PRO A 5 -14.29 -11.14 16.21
CA PRO A 5 -12.84 -11.16 16.12
C PRO A 5 -12.30 -9.74 15.90
N PRO A 6 -11.14 -9.38 16.48
CA PRO A 6 -10.53 -8.06 16.27
C PRO A 6 -10.34 -7.84 14.77
N PRO A 7 -10.41 -6.60 14.24
CA PRO A 7 -10.18 -6.35 12.82
C PRO A 7 -8.76 -6.79 12.39
N LEU A 8 -8.61 -7.17 11.11
CA LEU A 8 -7.31 -7.48 10.51
C LEU A 8 -6.80 -6.24 9.78
N LEU A 9 -5.65 -5.72 10.18
CA LEU A 9 -5.02 -4.56 9.56
C LEU A 9 -3.89 -5.02 8.63
N VAL A 10 -4.09 -4.84 7.32
CA VAL A 10 -3.19 -5.28 6.27
C VAL A 10 -2.51 -4.06 5.66
N ALA A 11 -1.19 -3.99 5.68
CA ALA A 11 -0.43 -2.99 4.92
C ALA A 11 0.01 -3.55 3.57
N ILE A 12 -0.15 -2.73 2.53
CA ILE A 12 0.41 -2.96 1.19
C ILE A 12 1.33 -1.79 0.87
N SER A 13 2.63 -2.01 0.99
CA SER A 13 3.64 -0.99 0.74
C SER A 13 4.54 -1.29 -0.44
N GLY A 14 5.46 -0.40 -0.75
CA GLY A 14 6.34 -0.48 -1.92
C GLY A 14 6.44 0.83 -2.69
N PRO A 15 7.35 0.91 -3.69
CA PRO A 15 7.63 2.14 -4.41
C PRO A 15 6.40 2.72 -5.12
N SER A 16 6.45 4.02 -5.41
CA SER A 16 5.47 4.70 -6.27
C SER A 16 5.31 3.93 -7.59
N SER A 17 4.09 3.86 -8.12
CA SER A 17 3.76 3.14 -9.37
C SER A 17 4.01 1.61 -9.40
N SER A 18 4.17 0.94 -8.26
CA SER A 18 4.31 -0.52 -8.18
C SER A 18 3.01 -1.32 -8.35
N GLY A 19 1.84 -0.67 -8.19
CA GLY A 19 0.53 -1.32 -8.34
C GLY A 19 -0.25 -1.54 -7.03
N LYS A 20 0.17 -0.92 -5.92
CA LYS A 20 -0.47 -1.05 -4.59
C LYS A 20 -1.98 -0.82 -4.62
N THR A 21 -2.43 0.35 -5.07
CA THR A 21 -3.85 0.73 -5.16
C THR A 21 -4.67 -0.30 -5.95
N THR A 22 -4.12 -0.82 -7.06
CA THR A 22 -4.78 -1.87 -7.84
C THR A 22 -4.93 -3.15 -7.03
N LEU A 23 -3.85 -3.63 -6.41
CA LEU A 23 -3.89 -4.84 -5.59
C LEU A 23 -4.88 -4.69 -4.43
N SER A 24 -4.87 -3.55 -3.74
CA SER A 24 -5.82 -3.24 -2.66
C SER A 24 -7.27 -3.33 -3.12
N ARG A 25 -7.59 -2.74 -4.28
CA ARG A 25 -8.95 -2.78 -4.86
C ARG A 25 -9.37 -4.20 -5.24
N LEU A 26 -8.48 -4.97 -5.86
CA LEU A 26 -8.74 -6.37 -6.21
C LEU A 26 -9.00 -7.23 -4.96
N LEU A 27 -8.17 -7.08 -3.92
CA LEU A 27 -8.35 -7.79 -2.66
C LEU A 27 -9.64 -7.37 -1.96
N ARG A 28 -9.97 -6.07 -1.92
CA ARG A 28 -11.25 -5.58 -1.38
C ARG A 28 -12.44 -6.21 -2.08
N ASP A 29 -12.39 -6.33 -3.41
CA ASP A 29 -13.49 -6.87 -4.20
C ASP A 29 -13.60 -8.41 -4.07
N ILE A 30 -12.53 -9.10 -3.68
CA ILE A 30 -12.50 -10.54 -3.40
C ILE A 30 -12.95 -10.85 -1.97
N PHE A 31 -12.43 -10.13 -0.99
CA PHE A 31 -12.68 -10.39 0.42
C PHE A 31 -13.85 -9.53 0.93
N PRO A 32 -15.01 -10.13 1.23
CA PRO A 32 -16.15 -9.39 1.75
C PRO A 32 -15.85 -8.80 3.13
N THR A 33 -16.41 -7.63 3.46
CA THR A 33 -16.13 -6.82 4.68
C THR A 33 -14.78 -6.10 4.72
N THR A 34 -14.17 -5.90 3.55
CA THR A 34 -12.93 -5.14 3.40
C THR A 34 -13.20 -3.68 3.04
N PHE A 35 -12.44 -2.75 3.62
CA PHE A 35 -12.32 -1.38 3.13
C PHE A 35 -10.84 -1.01 2.96
N ILE A 36 -10.59 0.07 2.22
CA ILE A 36 -9.25 0.56 1.94
C ILE A 36 -9.07 1.93 2.57
N LEU A 37 -7.88 2.17 3.09
CA LEU A 37 -7.36 3.46 3.52
C LEU A 37 -6.09 3.73 2.69
N HIS A 38 -5.93 4.94 2.18
CA HIS A 38 -4.74 5.32 1.42
C HIS A 38 -3.85 6.22 2.28
N GLU A 39 -2.54 5.95 2.33
CA GLU A 39 -1.56 6.83 2.98
C GLU A 39 -1.60 8.24 2.38
N ASP A 40 -1.84 8.32 1.07
CA ASP A 40 -2.00 9.57 0.31
C ASP A 40 -3.19 10.43 0.80
N ASP A 41 -4.16 9.86 1.54
CA ASP A 41 -5.24 10.65 2.15
C ASP A 41 -4.75 11.53 3.32
N PHE A 42 -3.52 11.30 3.79
CA PHE A 42 -2.87 12.00 4.90
C PHE A 42 -1.77 12.98 4.44
N TYR A 43 -1.70 13.35 3.16
CA TYR A 43 -0.88 14.47 2.75
C TYR A 43 -1.28 15.76 3.48
N LYS A 44 -0.27 16.56 3.82
CA LYS A 44 -0.45 17.94 4.30
C LYS A 44 -0.94 18.85 3.17
N PRO A 45 -1.42 20.06 3.50
CA PRO A 45 -1.76 21.08 2.50
C PRO A 45 -0.58 21.38 1.59
N ASP A 46 -0.84 21.73 0.33
CA ASP A 46 0.16 22.02 -0.70
C ASP A 46 1.19 23.07 -0.21
N SER A 47 0.73 24.06 0.56
CA SER A 47 1.58 25.09 1.18
C SER A 47 2.55 24.60 2.26
N GLU A 48 2.33 23.41 2.82
CA GLU A 48 3.18 22.78 3.84
C GLU A 48 4.08 21.67 3.28
N ILE A 49 3.96 21.36 1.99
CA ILE A 49 4.81 20.36 1.35
C ILE A 49 6.26 20.85 1.31
N PRO A 50 7.23 20.06 1.80
CA PRO A 50 8.64 20.44 1.79
C PRO A 50 9.13 20.73 0.38
N VAL A 51 10.13 21.62 0.25
CA VAL A 51 10.75 21.94 -1.05
C VAL A 51 12.20 21.50 -1.04
N LYS A 52 12.57 20.65 -1.99
CA LYS A 52 13.92 20.15 -2.20
C LYS A 52 14.42 20.62 -3.57
N ASN A 53 15.52 21.37 -3.58
CA ASN A 53 16.10 21.93 -4.81
C ASN A 53 15.10 22.75 -5.67
N GLY A 54 14.15 23.44 -5.01
CA GLY A 54 13.12 24.23 -5.70
C GLY A 54 11.92 23.42 -6.21
N ILE A 55 11.84 22.12 -5.89
CA ILE A 55 10.73 21.23 -6.27
C ILE A 55 10.00 20.79 -4.99
N ALA A 56 8.67 20.83 -4.99
CA ALA A 56 7.87 20.29 -3.88
C ALA A 56 8.06 18.77 -3.76
N ASP A 57 8.50 18.29 -2.62
CA ASP A 57 8.79 16.89 -2.33
C ASP A 57 7.58 16.22 -1.69
N TRP A 58 6.70 15.68 -2.51
CA TRP A 58 5.54 14.92 -2.05
C TRP A 58 5.93 13.53 -1.55
N ASP A 59 7.04 12.97 -2.02
CA ASP A 59 7.43 11.59 -1.77
C ASP A 59 8.41 11.49 -0.57
N CYS A 60 8.10 12.18 0.54
CA CYS A 60 8.90 12.18 1.77
C CYS A 60 8.04 12.07 3.02
N LEU A 61 8.66 11.79 4.18
CA LEU A 61 7.94 11.62 5.43
C LEU A 61 7.24 12.92 5.88
N GLU A 62 7.90 14.06 5.67
CA GLU A 62 7.46 15.37 6.12
C GLU A 62 6.25 15.90 5.33
N SER A 63 5.93 15.31 4.17
CA SER A 63 4.72 15.63 3.40
C SER A 63 3.44 15.04 4.01
N LEU A 64 3.56 14.10 4.96
CA LEU A 64 2.43 13.39 5.56
C LEU A 64 2.13 13.86 6.99
N ASP A 65 0.84 13.88 7.36
CA ASP A 65 0.40 13.97 8.75
C ASP A 65 0.41 12.58 9.40
N LEU A 66 1.58 12.21 9.93
CA LEU A 66 1.77 10.93 10.61
C LEU A 66 0.92 10.78 11.88
N SER A 67 0.57 11.89 12.53
CA SER A 67 -0.26 11.86 13.73
C SER A 67 -1.69 11.47 13.38
N ALA A 68 -2.23 12.06 12.30
CA ALA A 68 -3.52 11.68 11.75
C ALA A 68 -3.54 10.24 11.23
N LEU A 69 -2.49 9.81 10.50
CA LEU A 69 -2.37 8.42 10.04
C LEU A 69 -2.36 7.45 11.23
N LYS A 70 -1.51 7.67 12.23
CA LYS A 70 -1.44 6.83 13.44
C LYS A 70 -2.78 6.78 14.17
N ALA A 71 -3.46 7.91 14.33
CA ALA A 71 -4.77 7.98 14.96
C ALA A 71 -5.84 7.19 14.17
N ALA A 72 -5.81 7.26 12.84
CA ALA A 72 -6.70 6.50 11.98
C ALA A 72 -6.47 4.99 12.13
N LEU A 73 -5.22 4.53 12.11
CA LEU A 73 -4.87 3.12 12.32
C LEU A 73 -5.31 2.62 13.71
N GLN A 74 -5.10 3.41 14.76
CA GLN A 74 -5.55 3.08 16.11
C GLN A 74 -7.08 2.99 16.20
N HIS A 75 -7.80 3.90 15.55
CA HIS A 75 -9.25 3.84 15.45
C HIS A 75 -9.71 2.55 14.75
N ILE A 76 -9.07 2.19 13.64
CA ILE A 76 -9.37 0.96 12.91
C ILE A 76 -9.13 -0.26 13.79
N LYS A 77 -8.02 -0.34 14.53
CA LYS A 77 -7.77 -1.48 15.45
C LYS A 77 -8.83 -1.58 16.55
N ALA A 78 -9.35 -0.45 17.02
CA ALA A 78 -10.35 -0.41 18.08
C ALA A 78 -11.78 -0.69 17.60
N GLN A 79 -12.17 -0.17 16.43
CA GLN A 79 -13.57 -0.15 15.96
C GLN A 79 -13.82 -1.03 14.73
N GLY A 80 -12.75 -1.39 14.00
CA GLY A 80 -12.81 -2.11 12.74
C GLY A 80 -13.55 -1.33 11.65
N THR A 81 -13.50 -0.01 11.67
CA THR A 81 -14.14 0.89 10.69
C THR A 81 -13.18 1.99 10.32
N SER A 82 -13.35 2.59 9.14
CA SER A 82 -12.67 3.84 8.81
C SER A 82 -13.10 4.95 9.79
N PRO A 83 -12.19 5.87 10.18
CA PRO A 83 -12.56 7.03 10.97
C PRO A 83 -13.71 7.83 10.33
N PRO A 84 -14.69 8.32 11.13
CA PRO A 84 -15.78 9.12 10.61
C PRO A 84 -15.28 10.38 9.89
N GLY A 85 -15.83 10.66 8.69
CA GLY A 85 -15.51 11.86 7.92
C GLY A 85 -14.23 11.78 7.08
N LEU A 86 -13.52 10.64 7.11
CA LEU A 86 -12.40 10.41 6.21
C LEU A 86 -12.91 10.02 4.82
N GLU A 87 -12.85 10.97 3.89
CA GLU A 87 -13.13 10.74 2.48
C GLU A 87 -11.83 10.49 1.72
N SER A 88 -11.78 9.37 1.01
CA SER A 88 -10.60 9.08 0.18
C SER A 88 -10.56 9.95 -1.06
N LYS A 89 -9.42 10.61 -1.26
CA LYS A 89 -9.09 11.39 -2.46
C LYS A 89 -8.41 10.51 -3.49
N GLU A 90 -7.64 9.51 -3.05
CA GLU A 90 -7.03 8.53 -3.94
C GLU A 90 -8.08 7.70 -4.70
N ASP A 91 -9.28 7.51 -4.14
CA ASP A 91 -10.41 6.94 -4.87
C ASP A 91 -10.90 7.78 -6.06
N ARG A 92 -10.57 9.08 -6.09
CA ARG A 92 -10.86 9.97 -7.23
C ARG A 92 -9.78 9.89 -8.32
N ASN A 93 -8.60 9.37 -8.00
CA ASN A 93 -7.52 9.20 -8.96
C ASN A 93 -7.80 7.97 -9.85
N SER A 94 -7.49 8.13 -11.13
CA SER A 94 -7.68 7.06 -12.11
C SER A 94 -6.62 5.98 -11.92
N VAL A 95 -7.04 4.75 -11.62
CA VAL A 95 -6.20 3.57 -11.78
C VAL A 95 -6.38 3.14 -13.23
N GLY A 96 -5.31 3.21 -14.03
CA GLY A 96 -5.36 2.82 -15.44
C GLY A 96 -5.83 1.38 -15.64
N GLU A 97 -6.10 0.97 -16.88
CA GLU A 97 -6.43 -0.42 -17.18
C GLU A 97 -5.31 -1.35 -16.70
N VAL A 98 -5.65 -2.29 -15.80
CA VAL A 98 -4.69 -3.29 -15.34
C VAL A 98 -5.05 -4.63 -15.94
N ALA A 99 -4.09 -5.21 -16.65
CA ALA A 99 -4.16 -6.57 -17.13
C ALA A 99 -4.11 -7.53 -15.94
N VAL A 100 -5.27 -8.02 -15.52
CA VAL A 100 -5.45 -9.09 -14.55
C VAL A 100 -6.38 -10.14 -15.16
N ASP A 101 -6.08 -11.41 -14.91
CA ASP A 101 -6.93 -12.51 -15.37
C ASP A 101 -8.26 -12.51 -14.60
N ALA A 102 -9.35 -12.24 -15.32
CA ALA A 102 -10.69 -12.17 -14.74
C ALA A 102 -11.15 -13.51 -14.17
N ASP A 103 -10.76 -14.65 -14.76
CA ASP A 103 -11.13 -15.97 -14.29
C ASP A 103 -10.48 -16.27 -12.93
N VAL A 104 -9.25 -15.77 -12.73
CA VAL A 104 -8.55 -15.86 -11.42
C VAL A 104 -9.28 -15.04 -10.36
N VAL A 105 -9.71 -13.81 -10.70
CA VAL A 105 -10.48 -12.95 -9.77
C VAL A 105 -11.80 -13.60 -9.38
N GLU A 106 -12.57 -14.11 -10.35
CA GLU A 106 -13.86 -14.74 -10.08
C GLU A 106 -13.72 -16.05 -9.30
N ARG A 107 -12.67 -16.84 -9.56
CA ARG A 107 -12.34 -18.01 -8.74
C ARG A 107 -12.08 -17.63 -7.29
N PHE A 108 -11.26 -16.61 -7.03
CA PHE A 108 -10.97 -16.17 -5.66
C PHE A 108 -12.20 -15.60 -4.94
N LYS A 109 -13.09 -14.88 -5.63
CA LYS A 109 -14.39 -14.46 -5.09
C LYS A 109 -15.27 -15.66 -4.71
N ALA A 110 -15.34 -16.68 -5.57
CA ALA A 110 -16.11 -17.89 -5.30
C ALA A 110 -15.56 -18.65 -4.08
N GLU A 111 -14.25 -18.77 -3.96
CA GLU A 111 -13.58 -19.36 -2.79
C GLU A 111 -13.87 -18.57 -1.51
N ALA A 112 -13.76 -17.23 -1.55
CA ALA A 112 -14.02 -16.35 -0.41
C ALA A 112 -15.48 -16.47 0.09
N LYS A 113 -16.42 -16.56 -0.85
CA LYS A 113 -17.84 -16.78 -0.57
C LYS A 113 -18.07 -18.15 0.06
N ALA A 114 -17.49 -19.21 -0.50
CA ALA A 114 -17.61 -20.58 0.02
C ALA A 114 -17.00 -20.71 1.42
N ALA A 115 -15.91 -19.99 1.71
CA ALA A 115 -15.29 -19.94 3.03
C ALA A 115 -16.11 -19.17 4.08
N GLY A 116 -17.17 -18.46 3.68
CA GLY A 116 -18.07 -17.74 4.58
C GLY A 116 -17.47 -16.46 5.19
N TRP A 117 -16.43 -15.88 4.59
CA TRP A 117 -15.74 -14.71 5.15
C TRP A 117 -16.61 -13.45 5.22
N ALA A 118 -17.75 -13.42 4.53
CA ALA A 118 -18.69 -12.29 4.60
C ALA A 118 -19.31 -12.07 5.99
N LYS A 119 -19.23 -13.08 6.86
CA LYS A 119 -19.68 -13.00 8.27
C LYS A 119 -18.51 -13.02 9.25
N GLY A 120 -17.29 -12.90 8.72
CA GLY A 120 -16.06 -13.11 9.46
C GLY A 120 -15.45 -11.82 10.03
N ARG A 121 -14.14 -11.88 10.19
CA ARG A 121 -13.28 -10.78 10.64
C ARG A 121 -13.29 -9.65 9.61
N LYS A 122 -13.50 -8.41 10.08
CA LYS A 122 -13.37 -7.21 9.24
C LYS A 122 -11.92 -7.05 8.80
N VAL A 123 -11.70 -6.60 7.56
CA VAL A 123 -10.36 -6.36 7.01
C VAL A 123 -10.23 -4.89 6.64
N ALA A 124 -9.14 -4.27 7.05
CA ALA A 124 -8.76 -2.94 6.63
C ALA A 124 -7.43 -3.03 5.88
N ILE A 125 -7.45 -2.73 4.59
CA ILE A 125 -6.24 -2.61 3.78
C ILE A 125 -5.77 -1.17 3.84
N VAL A 126 -4.49 -0.97 4.13
CA VAL A 126 -3.83 0.32 4.08
C VAL A 126 -2.75 0.24 3.03
N ASP A 127 -2.86 1.02 1.96
CA ASP A 127 -1.79 1.11 0.98
C ASP A 127 -1.06 2.45 1.04
N GLY A 128 0.25 2.40 0.80
CA GLY A 128 1.10 3.56 0.98
C GLY A 128 2.55 3.28 0.60
N PHE A 129 3.26 4.30 0.13
CA PHE A 129 4.64 4.15 -0.33
C PHE A 129 5.67 4.20 0.79
N LEU A 130 5.34 4.72 1.98
CA LEU A 130 6.26 4.86 3.13
C LEU A 130 5.95 3.94 4.30
N LEU A 131 4.85 3.19 4.29
CA LEU A 131 4.41 2.39 5.45
C LEU A 131 5.50 1.49 6.05
N PHE A 132 6.47 1.01 5.25
CA PHE A 132 7.57 0.16 5.71
C PHE A 132 8.94 0.86 5.74
N SER A 133 8.99 2.18 5.63
CA SER A 133 10.24 2.93 5.77
C SER A 133 10.87 2.71 7.15
N GLU A 134 12.17 2.95 7.25
CA GLU A 134 12.89 2.81 8.52
C GLU A 134 12.29 3.73 9.61
N GLU A 135 11.97 4.97 9.24
CA GLU A 135 11.42 6.00 10.13
C GLU A 135 9.95 5.74 10.53
N MET A 136 9.22 4.90 9.78
CA MET A 136 7.83 4.53 10.05
C MET A 136 7.66 3.33 10.99
N ARG A 137 8.70 2.95 11.76
CA ARG A 137 8.66 1.77 12.66
C ARG A 137 7.40 1.69 13.52
N GLU A 138 7.02 2.77 14.21
CA GLU A 138 5.85 2.74 15.11
C GLU A 138 4.52 2.52 14.36
N ILE A 139 4.42 3.01 13.13
CA ILE A 139 3.25 2.80 12.26
C ILE A 139 3.28 1.39 11.70
N ARG A 140 4.44 0.94 11.19
CA ARG A 140 4.67 -0.42 10.68
C ARG A 140 4.27 -1.48 11.70
N ASP A 141 4.60 -1.28 12.98
CA ASP A 141 4.33 -2.25 14.06
C ASP A 141 2.83 -2.37 14.40
N LEU A 142 1.95 -1.51 13.87
CA LEU A 142 0.50 -1.62 14.05
C LEU A 142 -0.14 -2.70 13.14
N PHE A 143 0.50 -3.04 12.02
CA PHE A 143 -0.05 -3.94 11.00
C PHE A 143 0.10 -5.41 11.38
N ASP A 144 -0.97 -6.19 11.11
CA ASP A 144 -0.99 -7.63 11.33
C ASP A 144 -0.38 -8.39 10.14
N VAL A 145 -0.60 -7.87 8.92
CA VAL A 145 -0.06 -8.42 7.66
C VAL A 145 0.66 -7.29 6.92
N LYS A 146 1.87 -7.56 6.42
CA LYS A 146 2.70 -6.56 5.74
C LYS A 146 3.16 -7.11 4.40
N LEU A 147 2.58 -6.60 3.31
CA LEU A 147 2.90 -6.99 1.93
C LEU A 147 3.73 -5.90 1.27
N PHE A 148 4.91 -6.21 0.76
CA PHE A 148 5.78 -5.23 0.10
C PHE A 148 5.91 -5.53 -1.40
N LEU A 149 5.30 -4.68 -2.22
CA LEU A 149 5.40 -4.76 -3.67
C LEU A 149 6.75 -4.22 -4.14
N ARG A 150 7.20 -4.74 -5.27
CA ARG A 150 8.45 -4.33 -5.92
C ARG A 150 8.20 -3.89 -7.36
N THR A 151 9.08 -3.04 -7.88
CA THR A 151 9.16 -2.69 -9.30
C THR A 151 10.56 -2.14 -9.56
N ASP A 152 11.06 -2.28 -10.78
CA ASP A 152 12.33 -1.66 -11.18
C ASP A 152 12.15 -0.15 -11.44
N TYR A 153 13.25 0.59 -11.40
CA TYR A 153 13.30 2.04 -11.59
C TYR A 153 12.67 2.46 -12.92
N ARG A 154 13.00 1.75 -14.01
CA ARG A 154 12.54 2.11 -15.36
C ARG A 154 11.02 1.97 -15.47
N THR A 155 10.45 0.91 -14.90
CA THR A 155 9.02 0.67 -14.86
C THR A 155 8.32 1.70 -13.97
N ALA A 156 8.86 1.98 -12.77
CA ALA A 156 8.32 3.03 -11.88
C ALA A 156 8.26 4.38 -12.58
N LYS A 157 9.38 4.79 -13.20
CA LYS A 157 9.51 6.04 -13.95
C LYS A 157 8.51 6.13 -15.08
N THR A 158 8.51 5.13 -15.97
CA THR A 158 7.60 5.09 -17.13
C THR A 158 6.14 5.22 -16.68
N ARG A 159 5.75 4.54 -15.61
CA ARG A 159 4.37 4.58 -15.10
C ARG A 159 4.04 5.92 -14.44
N ARG A 160 4.97 6.49 -13.66
CA ARG A 160 4.78 7.76 -12.95
C ARG A 160 4.66 8.93 -13.94
N GLU A 161 5.55 9.00 -14.93
CA GLU A 161 5.55 10.06 -15.96
C GLU A 161 4.33 9.99 -16.89
N ASN A 162 3.68 8.83 -17.01
CA ASN A 162 2.43 8.69 -17.78
C ASN A 162 1.17 9.04 -16.98
N ARG A 163 1.27 9.37 -15.69
CA ARG A 163 0.10 9.80 -14.91
C ARG A 163 -0.30 11.22 -15.30
N LYS A 164 -1.60 11.44 -15.50
CA LYS A 164 -2.17 12.73 -15.90
C LYS A 164 -2.34 13.69 -14.72
N GLY A 165 -1.38 13.76 -13.81
CA GLY A 165 -1.42 14.55 -12.57
C GLY A 165 -2.25 13.95 -11.42
N TYR A 166 -2.32 14.68 -10.32
CA TYR A 166 -2.84 14.26 -9.02
C TYR A 166 -3.79 15.32 -8.46
N VAL A 167 -4.91 14.89 -7.88
CA VAL A 167 -5.77 15.79 -7.10
C VAL A 167 -5.16 15.97 -5.71
N THR A 168 -4.89 17.21 -5.30
CA THR A 168 -4.34 17.55 -3.97
C THR A 168 -5.42 18.11 -3.04
N LEU A 169 -5.04 18.54 -1.84
CA LEU A 169 -5.98 19.21 -0.92
C LEU A 169 -6.42 20.57 -1.46
N GLU A 170 -5.50 21.31 -2.08
CA GLU A 170 -5.72 22.70 -2.48
C GLU A 170 -5.83 22.89 -4.00
N GLY A 171 -5.67 21.82 -4.79
CA GLY A 171 -5.84 21.89 -6.24
C GLY A 171 -5.41 20.62 -6.98
N PHE A 172 -4.45 20.80 -7.87
CA PHE A 172 -3.98 19.77 -8.79
C PHE A 172 -2.47 19.90 -8.99
N TRP A 173 -1.77 18.76 -8.89
CA TRP A 173 -0.32 18.67 -9.05
C TRP A 173 0.02 17.87 -10.30
N GLU A 174 1.02 18.34 -11.05
CA GLU A 174 1.63 17.60 -12.14
C GLU A 174 3.13 17.53 -11.88
N ASP A 175 3.69 16.32 -11.93
CA ASP A 175 5.11 16.11 -11.67
C ASP A 175 5.94 16.91 -12.70
N PRO A 176 6.88 17.77 -12.27
CA PRO A 176 7.74 18.48 -13.19
C PRO A 176 8.71 17.53 -13.92
N PRO A 177 9.28 17.93 -15.07
CA PRO A 177 10.26 17.12 -15.78
C PRO A 177 11.42 16.66 -14.88
N GLY A 178 11.69 15.35 -14.87
CA GLY A 178 12.74 14.75 -14.04
C GLY A 178 12.38 14.58 -12.56
N TYR A 179 11.12 14.74 -12.16
CA TYR A 179 10.66 14.55 -10.78
C TYR A 179 11.02 13.16 -10.22
N VAL A 180 10.88 12.11 -11.04
CA VAL A 180 11.22 10.74 -10.61
C VAL A 180 12.69 10.60 -10.25
N ASP A 181 13.56 11.21 -11.06
CA ASP A 181 15.01 11.11 -10.90
C ASP A 181 15.52 11.90 -9.70
N GLN A 182 14.86 13.01 -9.40
CA GLN A 182 15.30 13.99 -8.41
C GLN A 182 14.66 13.76 -7.04
N ILE A 183 13.44 13.23 -7.00
CA ILE A 183 12.60 13.13 -5.80
C ILE A 183 12.18 11.68 -5.55
N VAL A 184 11.30 11.14 -6.40
CA VAL A 184 10.60 9.86 -6.12
C VAL A 184 11.55 8.70 -5.87
N TRP A 185 12.47 8.43 -6.80
CA TRP A 185 13.34 7.27 -6.70
C TRP A 185 14.42 7.44 -5.62
N PRO A 186 15.12 8.60 -5.52
CA PRO A 186 16.06 8.83 -4.42
C PRO A 186 15.44 8.69 -3.03
N ASN A 187 14.21 9.18 -2.82
CA ASN A 187 13.54 9.03 -1.54
C ASN A 187 13.13 7.57 -1.29
N TYR A 188 12.60 6.86 -2.30
CA TYR A 188 12.34 5.42 -2.18
C TYR A 188 13.58 4.64 -1.75
N VAL A 189 14.73 4.89 -2.38
CA VAL A 189 16.02 4.27 -2.02
C VAL A 189 16.39 4.62 -0.59
N LYS A 190 16.38 5.92 -0.23
CA LYS A 190 16.69 6.39 1.13
C LYS A 190 15.86 5.64 2.18
N ASP A 191 14.57 5.51 1.95
CA ASP A 191 13.62 5.06 2.97
C ASP A 191 13.54 3.53 3.09
N HIS A 192 13.98 2.78 2.06
CA HIS A 192 13.82 1.32 1.99
C HIS A 192 15.12 0.54 1.76
N ALA A 193 16.26 1.18 1.48
CA ALA A 193 17.54 0.50 1.22
C ALA A 193 17.92 -0.50 2.32
N PHE A 194 17.56 -0.24 3.57
CA PHE A 194 17.84 -1.14 4.71
C PHE A 194 17.20 -2.54 4.56
N LEU A 195 16.18 -2.71 3.71
CA LEU A 195 15.55 -3.99 3.42
C LEU A 195 16.32 -4.83 2.40
N PHE A 196 17.37 -4.29 1.76
CA PHE A 196 18.03 -4.91 0.61
C PHE A 196 19.53 -5.03 0.77
N GLU A 197 20.11 -6.11 0.21
CA GLU A 197 21.54 -6.35 0.24
C GLU A 197 22.32 -5.21 -0.41
N GLY A 198 23.31 -4.66 0.29
CA GLY A 198 24.10 -3.53 -0.20
C GLY A 198 23.33 -2.22 -0.40
N GLY A 199 22.06 -2.14 0.05
CA GLY A 199 21.19 -1.00 -0.19
C GLY A 199 20.60 -0.93 -1.60
N ASP A 200 20.74 -1.99 -2.41
CA ASP A 200 20.20 -2.05 -3.77
C ASP A 200 18.72 -2.46 -3.75
N VAL A 201 17.81 -1.49 -3.84
CA VAL A 201 16.35 -1.73 -3.82
C VAL A 201 15.83 -2.56 -5.00
N GLU A 202 16.60 -2.68 -6.08
CA GLU A 202 16.28 -3.56 -7.21
C GLU A 202 16.86 -4.97 -7.02
N GLY A 203 17.79 -5.15 -6.08
CA GLY A 203 18.51 -6.38 -5.78
C GLY A 203 17.78 -7.33 -4.84
N THR A 204 18.52 -8.14 -4.07
CA THR A 204 17.94 -9.16 -3.19
C THR A 204 17.50 -8.56 -1.86
N ALA A 205 16.26 -8.85 -1.44
CA ALA A 205 15.79 -8.48 -0.11
C ALA A 205 16.47 -9.33 0.97
N ILE A 206 16.78 -8.71 2.12
CA ILE A 206 17.45 -9.38 3.24
C ILE A 206 16.43 -10.26 3.97
N GLU A 207 16.26 -11.51 3.54
CA GLU A 207 15.21 -12.41 4.05
C GLU A 207 15.14 -12.51 5.59
N PRO A 208 16.27 -12.65 6.34
CA PRO A 208 16.20 -12.72 7.80
C PRO A 208 15.59 -11.47 8.42
N LEU A 209 15.91 -10.29 7.89
CA LEU A 209 15.39 -9.01 8.38
C LEU A 209 13.91 -8.85 8.00
N CYS A 210 13.54 -9.15 6.76
CA CYS A 210 12.14 -9.10 6.33
C CYS A 210 11.27 -10.03 7.19
N ARG A 211 11.76 -11.23 7.50
CA ARG A 211 11.09 -12.17 8.40
C ARG A 211 10.97 -11.64 9.83
N GLU A 212 12.04 -11.04 10.37
CA GLU A 212 12.02 -10.41 11.70
C GLU A 212 10.96 -9.29 11.78
N LEU A 213 10.87 -8.48 10.73
CA LEU A 213 9.89 -7.39 10.63
C LEU A 213 8.47 -7.87 10.27
N GLY A 214 8.33 -9.15 9.89
CA GLY A 214 7.08 -9.74 9.40
C GLY A 214 6.62 -9.16 8.06
N ILE A 215 7.56 -8.71 7.22
CA ILE A 215 7.30 -8.17 5.89
C ILE A 215 7.42 -9.30 4.87
N GLU A 216 6.31 -9.60 4.21
CA GLU A 216 6.25 -10.50 3.07
C GLU A 216 6.65 -9.73 1.81
N ILE A 217 7.80 -10.08 1.24
CA ILE A 217 8.30 -9.49 0.00
C ILE A 217 7.61 -10.14 -1.20
N MET A 218 7.13 -9.34 -2.13
CA MET A 218 6.54 -9.83 -3.37
C MET A 218 7.57 -10.69 -4.15
N PRO A 219 7.20 -11.89 -4.61
CA PRO A 219 8.07 -12.74 -5.42
C PRO A 219 8.47 -12.06 -6.73
N ASP A 220 9.67 -12.37 -7.22
CA ASP A 220 10.21 -11.76 -8.44
C ASP A 220 9.35 -12.07 -9.67
N GLU A 221 8.77 -13.27 -9.76
CA GLU A 221 7.85 -13.66 -10.83
C GLU A 221 6.54 -12.86 -10.87
N ALA A 222 6.17 -12.23 -9.74
CA ALA A 222 4.99 -11.37 -9.66
C ALA A 222 5.27 -9.91 -10.06
N GLN A 223 6.54 -9.54 -10.23
CA GLN A 223 6.91 -8.18 -10.62
C GLN A 223 6.39 -7.86 -12.04
N GLY A 224 5.56 -6.83 -12.14
CA GLY A 224 4.91 -6.46 -13.41
C GLY A 224 3.72 -7.36 -13.82
N HIS A 225 3.43 -8.42 -13.07
CA HIS A 225 2.37 -9.39 -13.35
C HIS A 225 1.28 -9.36 -12.28
N MET A 226 0.23 -8.55 -12.48
CA MET A 226 -0.81 -8.33 -11.47
C MET A 226 -1.56 -9.62 -11.08
N THR A 227 -1.77 -10.57 -11.99
CA THR A 227 -2.39 -11.86 -11.68
C THR A 227 -1.58 -12.66 -10.66
N GLU A 228 -0.26 -12.74 -10.84
CA GLU A 228 0.63 -13.47 -9.92
C GLU A 228 0.75 -12.74 -8.57
N CYS A 229 0.85 -11.41 -8.60
CA CYS A 229 0.85 -10.57 -7.40
C CYS A 229 -0.43 -10.74 -6.58
N LEU A 230 -1.59 -10.75 -7.24
CA LEU A 230 -2.88 -11.03 -6.62
C LEU A 230 -2.91 -12.44 -6.02
N GLY A 231 -2.42 -13.45 -6.74
CA GLY A 231 -2.38 -14.84 -6.26
C GLY A 231 -1.47 -15.03 -5.04
N TRP A 232 -0.35 -14.33 -4.98
CA TRP A 232 0.53 -14.29 -3.81
C TRP A 232 -0.17 -13.65 -2.60
N ALA A 233 -0.67 -12.41 -2.75
CA ALA A 233 -1.32 -11.69 -1.66
C ALA A 233 -2.58 -12.42 -1.16
N TYR A 234 -3.40 -12.96 -2.07
CA TYR A 234 -4.60 -13.72 -1.73
C TYR A 234 -4.28 -14.92 -0.83
N ARG A 235 -3.21 -15.68 -1.12
CA ARG A 235 -2.82 -16.84 -0.31
C ARG A 235 -2.43 -16.45 1.11
N ILE A 236 -1.70 -15.34 1.26
CA ILE A 236 -1.30 -14.82 2.58
C ILE A 236 -2.54 -14.41 3.38
N LEU A 237 -3.42 -13.57 2.80
CA LEU A 237 -4.64 -13.13 3.47
C LEU A 237 -5.57 -14.31 3.81
N LYS A 238 -5.68 -15.29 2.90
CA LYS A 238 -6.46 -16.51 3.12
C LYS A 238 -5.97 -17.28 4.35
N SER A 239 -4.66 -17.47 4.51
CA SER A 239 -4.09 -18.15 5.70
C SER A 239 -4.46 -17.42 6.98
N GLN A 240 -4.26 -16.09 7.00
CA GLN A 240 -4.54 -15.25 8.16
C GLN A 240 -6.03 -15.24 8.57
N LEU A 241 -6.93 -15.27 7.59
CA LEU A 241 -8.38 -15.36 7.82
C LEU A 241 -8.86 -16.78 8.16
N GLN A 242 -8.03 -17.81 7.96
CA GLN A 242 -8.30 -19.18 8.41
C GLN A 242 -7.80 -19.41 9.84
N GLU A 243 -6.63 -18.86 10.19
CA GLU A 243 -6.05 -18.94 11.54
C GLU A 243 -6.86 -18.14 12.58
N GLY A 244 -7.55 -17.07 12.16
CA GLY A 244 -8.38 -16.23 13.02
C GLY A 244 -9.84 -16.66 13.17
N LYS A 245 -10.22 -17.86 12.71
CA LYS A 245 -11.55 -18.47 12.94
C LYS A 245 -11.55 -19.28 14.23
#